data_AF-A0A1F6BCL8-F1
#
_entry.id   AF-A0A1F6BCL8-F1
#
_cell.length_a   1.000
_cell.length_b   1.000
_cell.length_c   1.000
_cell.angle_alpha   90.00
_cell.angle_beta   90.00
_cell.angle_gamma   90.00
#
_symmetry.space_group_name_H-M   'P 1'
#
loop_
_entity.id
_entity.type
_entity.pdbx_description
1 polymer ?
#
loop_
_entity_poly.entity_id
_entity_poly.type
_entity_poly.pdbx_seq_one_letter_code
_entity_poly.pdbx_strand_id
1 'polypeptide(L)'
;MQEDMKNPNIFLLVSVALILLAMGVLTILNKTKSSSTDVRARASSAQTLKVIGTVIGINEANGTVDVANVVFAEKSRSGEAQNLGAWRVTAPFEFNFALYPEGTSVTMGVDPKTFQVTSHTMTALTIDQSK
;
A
#
# COMPACT_ATOMS: atom_id res chain seq x y z
N MET A 1 64.42 17.10 36.74
CA MET A 1 62.99 17.23 37.06
C MET A 1 62.51 18.53 36.42
N GLN A 2 61.80 18.44 35.31
CA GLN A 2 61.15 19.57 34.65
C GLN A 2 59.69 19.19 34.46
N GLU A 3 58.82 20.08 34.88
CA GLU A 3 57.39 19.89 35.02
C GLU A 3 56.69 19.83 33.66
N ASP A 4 55.80 18.85 33.54
CA ASP A 4 54.91 18.66 32.41
C ASP A 4 53.85 19.77 32.44
N MET A 5 54.07 20.84 31.64
CA MET A 5 53.09 21.91 31.45
C MET A 5 51.91 21.39 30.63
N LYS A 6 50.98 20.73 31.32
CA LYS A 6 49.70 20.26 30.80
C LYS A 6 48.84 21.48 30.42
N ASN A 7 48.86 21.85 29.14
CA ASN A 7 48.09 22.96 28.57
C ASN A 7 46.58 22.86 28.95
N PRO A 8 46.07 23.72 29.85
CA PRO A 8 44.69 23.63 30.33
C PRO A 8 43.66 23.90 29.22
N ASN A 9 44.07 24.57 28.15
CA ASN A 9 43.22 24.94 27.02
C ASN A 9 42.87 23.76 26.09
N ILE A 10 43.67 22.68 26.07
CA ILE A 10 43.38 21.50 25.25
C ILE A 10 42.19 20.73 25.83
N PHE A 11 42.09 20.61 27.15
CA PHE A 11 40.95 19.94 27.79
C PHE A 11 39.65 20.71 27.60
N LEU A 12 39.69 22.04 27.60
CA LEU A 12 38.53 22.89 27.29
C LEU A 12 38.11 22.78 25.82
N LEU A 13 39.06 22.83 24.88
CA LEU A 13 38.77 22.68 23.45
C LEU A 13 38.17 21.30 23.12
N VAL A 14 38.70 20.23 23.70
CA VAL A 14 38.18 18.87 23.52
C VAL A 14 36.77 18.75 24.11
N SER A 15 36.51 19.33 25.28
CA SER A 15 35.19 19.31 25.91
C SER A 15 34.13 20.03 25.06
N VAL A 16 34.45 21.23 24.55
CA VAL A 16 33.53 22.01 23.70
C VAL A 16 33.25 21.28 22.38
N ALA A 17 34.27 20.68 21.76
CA ALA A 17 34.08 19.90 20.53
C ALA A 17 33.16 18.68 20.75
N LEU A 18 33.27 18.01 21.90
CA LEU A 18 32.45 16.84 22.25
C LEU A 18 30.98 17.22 22.48
N ILE A 19 30.72 18.37 23.11
CA ILE A 19 29.37 18.91 23.33
C ILE A 19 28.70 19.25 22.00
N LEU A 20 29.42 19.89 21.07
CA LEU A 20 28.90 20.23 19.74
C LEU A 20 28.58 18.97 18.91
N LEU A 21 29.41 17.94 19.03
CA LEU A 21 29.20 16.67 18.33
C LEU A 21 27.96 15.93 18.89
N ALA A 22 27.76 15.93 20.21
CA ALA A 22 26.57 15.37 20.85
C ALA A 22 25.28 16.10 20.43
N MET A 23 25.30 17.44 20.34
CA MET A 23 24.18 18.23 19.84
C MET A 23 23.85 17.91 18.38
N GLY A 24 24.87 17.72 17.53
CA GLY A 24 24.68 17.29 16.14
C GLY A 24 23.97 15.94 16.02
N VAL A 25 24.41 14.95 16.81
CA VAL A 25 23.82 13.60 16.81
C VAL A 25 22.36 13.62 17.30
N LEU A 26 22.05 14.39 18.35
CA LEU A 26 20.67 14.57 18.83
C LEU A 26 19.76 15.21 17.78
N THR A 27 20.29 16.16 17.01
CA THR A 27 19.52 16.86 15.97
C THR A 27 19.19 15.94 14.79
N ILE A 28 20.12 15.05 14.43
CA ILE A 28 19.92 14.04 13.37
C ILE A 28 18.93 12.97 13.85
N LEU A 29 19.05 12.49 15.09
CA LEU A 29 18.12 11.53 15.69
C LEU A 29 16.69 12.07 15.79
N ASN A 30 16.52 13.35 16.11
CA ASN A 30 15.20 14.00 16.14
C ASN A 30 14.57 14.16 14.75
N LYS A 31 15.37 14.27 13.67
CA LYS A 31 14.86 14.30 12.30
C LYS A 31 14.47 12.91 11.77
N THR A 32 15.03 11.83 12.32
CA THR A 32 14.71 10.46 11.92
C THR A 32 13.51 9.84 12.65
N LYS A 33 12.91 10.52 13.64
CA LYS A 33 11.59 10.13 14.16
C LYS A 33 10.51 10.48 13.13
N SER A 34 10.49 9.70 12.05
CA SER A 34 9.40 9.67 11.11
C SER A 34 8.14 9.31 11.88
N SER A 35 7.16 10.19 11.78
CA SER A 35 5.78 10.06 12.26
C SER A 35 5.28 8.60 12.20
N SER A 36 5.15 7.95 13.35
CA SER A 36 4.44 6.67 13.48
C SER A 36 2.93 6.79 13.25
N THR A 37 2.42 8.02 13.08
CA THR A 37 1.03 8.33 12.76
C THR A 37 0.66 7.87 11.35
N ASP A 38 1.61 7.87 10.40
CA ASP A 38 1.30 7.57 8.99
C ASP A 38 0.99 6.09 8.76
N VAL A 39 1.67 5.17 9.46
CA VAL A 39 1.45 3.73 9.29
C VAL A 39 0.07 3.30 9.81
N ARG A 40 -0.37 3.86 10.95
CA ARG A 40 -1.71 3.57 11.51
C ARG A 40 -2.83 4.26 10.74
N ALA A 41 -2.61 5.47 10.23
CA ALA A 41 -3.57 6.16 9.37
C ALA A 41 -3.74 5.44 8.02
N ARG A 42 -2.65 4.91 7.44
CA ARG A 42 -2.68 4.09 6.22
C ARG A 42 -3.29 2.70 6.43
N ALA A 43 -3.19 2.11 7.62
CA ALA A 43 -3.83 0.84 7.95
C ALA A 43 -5.33 0.99 8.29
N SER A 44 -5.77 2.20 8.63
CA SER A 44 -7.15 2.53 9.03
C SER A 44 -8.07 2.89 7.85
N SER A 45 -7.52 3.38 6.74
CA SER A 45 -8.28 3.31 5.49
C SER A 45 -8.37 1.84 5.10
N ALA A 46 -9.57 1.29 5.02
CA ALA A 46 -9.78 -0.03 4.45
C ALA A 46 -9.17 -0.02 3.04
N GLN A 47 -7.93 -0.49 2.89
CA GLN A 47 -7.20 -0.51 1.64
C GLN A 47 -7.85 -1.58 0.77
N THR A 48 -8.97 -1.22 0.16
CA THR A 48 -9.61 -1.98 -0.90
C THR A 48 -8.63 -1.97 -2.06
N LEU A 49 -8.08 -3.13 -2.37
CA LEU A 49 -7.26 -3.31 -3.56
C LEU A 49 -8.16 -3.02 -4.77
N LYS A 50 -7.80 -2.03 -5.59
CA LYS A 50 -8.59 -1.70 -6.76
C LYS A 50 -8.05 -2.44 -7.97
N VAL A 51 -8.93 -3.19 -8.62
CA VAL A 51 -8.64 -3.90 -9.87
C VAL A 51 -9.63 -3.51 -10.95
N ILE A 52 -9.22 -3.61 -12.19
CA ILE A 52 -10.02 -3.30 -13.37
C ILE A 52 -10.03 -4.56 -14.24
N GLY A 53 -11.12 -4.84 -14.92
CA GLY A 53 -11.18 -5.93 -15.90
C GLY A 53 -12.45 -5.88 -16.73
N THR A 54 -12.65 -6.90 -17.54
CA THR A 54 -13.81 -7.01 -18.44
C THR A 54 -14.66 -8.23 -18.06
N VAL A 55 -15.95 -8.05 -17.82
CA VAL A 55 -16.88 -9.15 -17.56
C VAL A 55 -16.94 -10.08 -18.76
N ILE A 56 -16.73 -11.37 -18.54
CA ILE A 56 -16.79 -12.43 -19.55
C ILE A 56 -17.83 -13.51 -19.22
N GLY A 57 -18.41 -13.47 -18.03
CA GLY A 57 -19.46 -14.40 -17.65
C GLY A 57 -20.07 -14.02 -16.30
N ILE A 58 -21.33 -14.40 -16.12
CA ILE A 58 -22.07 -14.16 -14.88
C ILE A 58 -22.70 -15.48 -14.43
N ASN A 59 -22.55 -15.78 -13.14
CA ASN A 59 -23.26 -16.87 -12.50
C ASN A 59 -24.01 -16.32 -11.29
N GLU A 60 -25.24 -15.89 -11.52
CA GLU A 60 -26.12 -15.30 -10.50
C GLU A 60 -26.46 -16.30 -9.38
N ALA A 61 -26.62 -17.58 -9.72
CA ALA A 61 -26.94 -18.63 -8.75
C ALA A 61 -25.85 -18.78 -7.68
N ASN A 62 -24.58 -18.56 -8.06
CA ASN A 62 -23.44 -18.60 -7.16
C ASN A 62 -22.99 -17.20 -6.68
N GLY A 63 -23.64 -16.13 -7.15
CA GLY A 63 -23.26 -14.75 -6.83
C GLY A 63 -21.88 -14.35 -7.35
N THR A 64 -21.44 -14.91 -8.49
CA THR A 64 -20.09 -14.69 -9.02
C THR A 64 -20.08 -14.09 -10.42
N VAL A 65 -19.07 -13.28 -10.71
CA VAL A 65 -18.77 -12.70 -12.02
C VAL A 65 -17.38 -13.19 -12.45
N ASP A 66 -17.27 -13.75 -13.65
CA ASP A 66 -15.99 -14.07 -14.26
C ASP A 66 -15.51 -12.84 -15.05
N VAL A 67 -14.29 -12.38 -14.76
CA VAL A 67 -13.70 -11.15 -15.30
C VAL A 67 -12.36 -11.47 -15.96
N ALA A 68 -12.16 -11.09 -17.21
CA ALA A 68 -10.92 -11.20 -17.95
C ALA A 68 -10.07 -9.92 -17.92
N ASN A 69 -8.83 -10.04 -18.37
CA ASN A 69 -7.87 -8.94 -18.49
C ASN A 69 -7.73 -8.14 -17.19
N VAL A 70 -7.73 -8.85 -16.06
CA VAL A 70 -7.69 -8.21 -14.76
C VAL A 70 -6.35 -7.51 -14.58
N VAL A 71 -6.38 -6.23 -14.21
CA VAL A 71 -5.19 -5.42 -13.93
C VAL A 71 -5.39 -4.69 -12.61
N PHE A 72 -4.31 -4.42 -11.89
CA PHE A 72 -4.36 -3.48 -10.77
C PHE A 72 -4.62 -2.06 -11.29
N ALA A 73 -5.57 -1.36 -10.67
CA ALA A 73 -5.81 0.05 -10.97
C ALA A 73 -4.56 0.88 -10.66
N GLU A 74 -4.40 2.04 -11.31
CA GLU A 74 -3.22 2.91 -11.18
C GLU A 74 -2.85 3.22 -9.72
N LYS A 75 -3.85 3.49 -8.88
CA LYS A 75 -3.66 3.78 -7.45
C LYS A 75 -3.23 2.57 -6.60
N SER A 76 -3.34 1.37 -7.16
CA SER A 76 -3.07 0.10 -6.49
C SER A 76 -1.87 -0.65 -7.11
N ARG A 77 -1.16 -0.08 -8.08
CA ARG A 77 0.03 -0.67 -8.70
C ARG A 77 1.26 0.22 -8.55
N SER A 78 2.44 -0.40 -8.52
CA SER A 78 3.72 0.27 -8.77
C SER A 78 4.25 -0.15 -10.13
N GLY A 79 4.48 0.80 -11.03
CA GLY A 79 4.95 0.54 -12.40
C GLY A 79 3.81 0.24 -13.37
N GLU A 80 4.12 -0.44 -14.47
CA GLU A 80 3.21 -0.67 -15.60
C GLU A 80 2.05 -1.61 -15.28
N ALA A 81 0.97 -1.51 -16.06
CA ALA A 81 -0.21 -2.36 -15.90
C ALA A 81 0.13 -3.78 -16.35
N GLN A 82 0.02 -4.75 -15.45
CA GLN A 82 0.22 -6.15 -15.75
C GLN A 82 -1.12 -6.87 -15.80
N ASN A 83 -1.37 -7.57 -16.91
CA ASN A 83 -2.51 -8.44 -17.05
C ASN A 83 -2.34 -9.69 -16.16
N LEU A 84 -3.25 -9.87 -15.22
CA LEU A 84 -3.32 -10.95 -14.25
C LEU A 84 -4.22 -12.10 -14.74
N GLY A 85 -4.71 -12.04 -15.97
CA GLY A 85 -5.56 -13.07 -16.57
C GLY A 85 -7.03 -12.94 -16.21
N ALA A 86 -7.72 -14.07 -16.18
CA ALA A 86 -9.13 -14.16 -15.83
C ALA A 86 -9.33 -14.59 -14.38
N TRP A 87 -10.28 -13.97 -13.70
CA TRP A 87 -10.56 -14.17 -12.29
C TRP A 87 -12.06 -14.36 -12.05
N ARG A 88 -12.37 -15.18 -11.06
CA ARG A 88 -13.71 -15.31 -10.51
C ARG A 88 -13.88 -14.37 -9.32
N VAL A 89 -14.87 -13.52 -9.43
CA VAL A 89 -15.16 -12.46 -8.46
C VAL A 89 -16.49 -12.74 -7.79
N THR A 90 -16.50 -12.95 -6.49
CA THR A 90 -17.73 -12.98 -5.70
C THR A 90 -18.26 -11.56 -5.57
N ALA A 91 -19.48 -11.33 -6.04
CA ALA A 91 -20.11 -10.02 -6.02
C ALA A 91 -20.62 -9.64 -4.63
N PRO A 92 -20.72 -8.35 -4.29
CA PRO A 92 -21.34 -7.91 -3.05
C PRO A 92 -22.84 -8.24 -3.04
N PHE A 93 -23.43 -8.36 -1.85
CA PHE A 93 -24.82 -8.81 -1.67
C PHE A 93 -25.86 -7.99 -2.45
N GLU A 94 -25.64 -6.68 -2.58
CA GLU A 94 -26.56 -5.75 -3.28
C GLU A 94 -26.23 -5.58 -4.77
N PHE A 95 -25.36 -6.41 -5.34
CA PHE A 95 -24.92 -6.28 -6.73
C PHE A 95 -26.04 -6.65 -7.72
N ASN A 96 -26.33 -5.75 -8.65
CA ASN A 96 -27.28 -6.00 -9.74
C ASN A 96 -26.55 -6.47 -11.01
N PHE A 97 -26.54 -7.77 -11.23
CA PHE A 97 -25.87 -8.41 -12.37
C PHE A 97 -26.38 -7.94 -13.74
N ALA A 98 -27.65 -7.55 -13.86
CA ALA A 98 -28.24 -7.12 -15.13
C ALA A 98 -27.63 -5.82 -15.69
N LEU A 99 -26.97 -5.02 -14.85
CA LEU A 99 -26.30 -3.78 -15.26
C LEU A 99 -24.89 -4.00 -15.82
N TYR A 100 -24.38 -5.24 -15.78
CA TYR A 100 -23.00 -5.55 -16.11
C TYR A 100 -22.89 -6.73 -17.08
N PRO A 101 -23.50 -6.64 -18.27
CA PRO A 101 -23.43 -7.72 -19.26
C PRO A 101 -21.98 -8.00 -19.68
N GLU A 102 -21.76 -9.16 -20.31
CA GLU A 102 -20.47 -9.52 -20.91
C GLU A 102 -19.94 -8.41 -21.85
N GLY A 103 -18.63 -8.15 -21.81
CA GLY A 103 -18.00 -6.97 -22.43
C GLY A 103 -17.94 -5.75 -21.50
N THR A 104 -18.70 -5.79 -20.40
CA THR A 104 -18.60 -5.05 -19.14
C THR A 104 -17.21 -4.58 -18.68
N SER A 105 -16.68 -3.40 -19.02
CA SER A 105 -15.48 -2.91 -18.30
C SER A 105 -15.86 -2.48 -16.88
N VAL A 106 -15.22 -3.07 -15.86
CA VAL A 106 -15.56 -2.86 -14.46
C VAL A 106 -14.33 -2.50 -13.63
N THR A 107 -14.52 -1.58 -12.69
CA THR A 107 -13.57 -1.32 -11.59
C THR A 107 -14.13 -1.94 -10.32
N MET A 108 -13.31 -2.74 -9.63
CA MET A 108 -13.70 -3.48 -8.45
C MET A 108 -12.83 -3.08 -7.27
N GLY A 109 -13.46 -2.78 -6.14
CA GLY A 109 -12.79 -2.70 -4.84
C GLY A 109 -12.81 -4.08 -4.20
N VAL A 110 -11.64 -4.66 -3.95
CA VAL A 110 -11.50 -6.06 -3.52
C VAL A 110 -11.16 -6.14 -2.03
N ASP A 111 -11.74 -7.13 -1.33
CA ASP A 111 -11.30 -7.50 0.02
C ASP A 111 -9.94 -8.22 -0.07
N PRO A 112 -8.86 -7.63 0.45
CA PRO A 112 -7.51 -8.21 0.38
C PRO A 112 -7.42 -9.61 1.00
N LYS A 113 -8.28 -9.94 1.98
CA LYS A 113 -8.28 -11.24 2.66
C LYS A 113 -8.73 -12.39 1.76
N THR A 114 -9.47 -12.06 0.71
CA THR A 114 -10.09 -13.04 -0.20
C THR A 114 -9.34 -13.17 -1.52
N PHE A 115 -8.34 -12.32 -1.77
CA PHE A 115 -7.57 -12.32 -2.99
C PHE A 115 -6.62 -13.52 -3.03
N GLN A 116 -6.99 -14.55 -3.81
CA GLN A 116 -6.23 -15.79 -3.93
C GLN A 116 -5.69 -15.97 -5.34
N VAL A 117 -4.39 -15.74 -5.50
CA VAL A 117 -3.68 -15.83 -6.79
C VAL A 117 -3.70 -17.25 -7.36
N THR A 118 -3.54 -18.27 -6.51
CA THR A 118 -3.47 -19.67 -6.96
C THR A 118 -4.78 -20.12 -7.60
N SER A 119 -5.93 -19.79 -7.00
CA SER A 119 -7.26 -20.16 -7.49
C SER A 119 -7.87 -19.13 -8.43
N HIS A 120 -7.24 -17.97 -8.62
CA HIS A 120 -7.79 -16.82 -9.37
C HIS A 120 -9.19 -16.42 -8.86
N THR A 121 -9.35 -16.37 -7.53
CA THR A 121 -10.62 -16.00 -6.89
C THR A 121 -10.45 -14.78 -5.99
N MET A 122 -11.49 -13.94 -5.91
CA MET A 122 -11.54 -12.80 -4.99
C MET A 122 -12.98 -12.42 -4.64
N THR A 123 -13.18 -11.66 -3.57
CA THR A 123 -14.48 -11.05 -3.21
C THR A 123 -14.42 -9.54 -3.42
N ALA A 124 -15.37 -9.02 -4.19
CA ALA A 124 -15.54 -7.60 -4.38
C ALA A 124 -16.41 -7.00 -3.26
N LEU A 125 -15.92 -5.90 -2.69
CA LEU A 125 -16.68 -5.03 -1.79
C LEU A 125 -17.48 -4.00 -2.60
N THR A 126 -16.96 -3.57 -3.76
CA THR A 126 -17.66 -2.72 -4.72
C THR A 126 -17.37 -3.18 -6.15
N ILE A 127 -18.33 -3.01 -7.04
CA ILE A 127 -18.17 -3.21 -8.47
C ILE A 127 -18.89 -2.06 -9.17
N ASP A 128 -18.13 -1.27 -9.93
CA ASP A 128 -18.62 -0.11 -10.67
C ASP A 128 -18.23 -0.24 -12.14
N GLN A 129 -19.00 0.32 -13.07
CA GLN A 129 -18.59 0.39 -14.47
C GLN A 129 -17.37 1.31 -14.60
N SER A 130 -16.34 0.84 -15.30
CA SER A 130 -15.20 1.70 -15.63
C SER A 130 -15.66 2.75 -16.64
N LYS A 131 -15.42 4.02 -16.33
CA LYS A 131 -15.57 5.12 -17.30
C LYS A 131 -14.44 5.08 -18.34
#